data_AF-A0A0Q8NBM9-F1
#
_entry.id   AF-A0A0Q8NBM9-F1
#
_cell.length_a   1.000
_cell.length_b   1.000
_cell.length_c   1.000
_cell.angle_alpha   90.00
_cell.angle_beta   90.00
_cell.angle_gamma   90.00
#
_symmetry.space_group_name_H-M   'P 1'
#
loop_
_entity.id
_entity.type
_entity.pdbx_description
1 polymer ?
#
loop_
_entity_poly.entity_id
_entity_poly.type
_entity_poly.pdbx_seq_one_letter_code
_entity_poly.pdbx_strand_id
1 'polypeptide(L)'
;MKLLRFGEPEGNSSPRAISARINSSASLTADLSRILVDRSLPILNPDDGPLVEEWNIESRMVPMLTGYFRYQKKVDPRGEEWLSFTAPLELLSVEGGVARSMERWYRLGKPSPFAKDMVQIWGATDGK
;
A
#
# COMPACT_ATOMS: atom_id res chain seq x y z
N MET A 1 8.51 -3.42 1.34
CA MET A 1 8.76 -4.52 2.28
C MET A 1 10.00 -5.33 1.91
N LYS A 2 10.98 -5.47 2.83
CA LYS A 2 12.13 -6.36 2.66
C LYS A 2 11.88 -7.72 3.34
N LEU A 3 12.39 -8.80 2.75
CA LEU A 3 12.41 -10.13 3.36
C LEU A 3 13.22 -10.10 4.67
N LEU A 4 12.70 -10.72 5.74
CA LEU A 4 13.47 -10.95 6.96
C LEU A 4 14.41 -12.13 6.74
N ARG A 5 15.68 -11.97 7.09
CA ARG A 5 16.74 -12.97 6.87
C ARG A 5 17.37 -13.40 8.19
N PHE A 6 16.58 -14.02 9.07
CA PHE A 6 17.04 -14.37 10.42
C PHE A 6 18.27 -15.28 10.38
N GLY A 7 19.24 -15.04 11.26
CA GLY A 7 20.50 -15.79 11.32
C GLY A 7 21.58 -15.32 10.33
N GLU A 8 21.29 -14.33 9.47
CA GLU A 8 22.28 -13.76 8.55
C GLU A 8 22.82 -12.42 9.07
N PRO A 9 24.12 -12.30 9.45
CA PRO A 9 24.65 -11.10 10.11
C PRO A 9 24.52 -9.81 9.31
N GLU A 10 24.68 -9.90 7.98
CA GLU A 10 24.57 -8.77 7.04
C GLU A 10 23.14 -8.62 6.46
N GLY A 11 22.22 -9.49 6.88
CA GLY A 11 20.84 -9.51 6.43
C GLY A 11 19.92 -8.63 7.27
N ASN A 12 18.66 -8.47 6.84
CA ASN A 12 17.60 -7.86 7.65
C ASN A 12 17.15 -8.85 8.75
N SER A 13 18.05 -9.13 9.69
CA SER A 13 18.02 -10.25 10.64
C SER A 13 17.93 -9.82 12.09
N SER A 14 18.13 -8.52 12.35
CA SER A 14 18.18 -7.97 13.71
C SER A 14 16.83 -8.11 14.44
N PRO A 15 16.83 -8.22 15.77
CA PRO A 15 15.61 -8.17 16.58
C PRO A 15 14.74 -6.93 16.29
N ARG A 16 15.38 -5.80 15.94
CA ARG A 16 14.67 -4.58 15.53
C ARG A 16 13.88 -4.77 14.23
N ALA A 17 14.46 -5.43 13.24
CA ALA A 17 13.77 -5.72 11.98
C ALA A 17 12.56 -6.64 12.19
N ILE A 18 12.71 -7.63 13.06
CA ILE A 18 11.62 -8.56 13.44
C ILE A 18 10.52 -7.81 14.19
N SER A 19 10.88 -7.00 15.18
CA SER A 19 9.93 -6.17 15.92
C SER A 19 9.18 -5.20 15.00
N ALA A 20 9.87 -4.55 14.05
CA ALA A 20 9.23 -3.70 13.06
C ALA A 20 8.22 -4.46 12.18
N ARG A 21 8.55 -5.69 11.75
CA ARG A 21 7.61 -6.56 11.01
C ARG A 21 6.37 -6.87 11.84
N ILE A 22 6.54 -7.27 13.09
CA ILE A 22 5.43 -7.57 14.00
C ILE A 22 4.49 -6.36 14.12
N ASN A 23 5.06 -5.16 14.31
CA ASN A 23 4.27 -3.94 14.44
C ASN A 23 3.50 -3.60 13.16
N SER A 24 4.11 -3.76 11.97
CA SER A 24 3.41 -3.58 10.69
C SER A 24 2.27 -4.58 10.51
N SER A 25 2.50 -5.86 10.84
CA SER A 25 1.46 -6.89 10.79
C SER A 25 0.30 -6.55 11.73
N ALA A 26 0.59 -6.18 12.99
CA ALA A 26 -0.43 -5.83 13.96
C ALA A 26 -1.27 -4.61 13.52
N SER A 27 -0.61 -3.61 12.92
CA SER A 27 -1.29 -2.43 12.36
C SER A 27 -2.22 -2.81 11.20
N LEU A 28 -1.76 -3.66 10.27
CA LEU A 28 -2.60 -4.17 9.18
C LEU A 28 -3.80 -4.96 9.72
N THR A 29 -3.58 -5.88 10.66
CA THR A 29 -4.66 -6.66 11.27
C THR A 29 -5.69 -5.75 11.91
N ALA A 30 -5.26 -4.76 12.70
CA ALA A 30 -6.18 -3.82 13.33
C ALA A 30 -7.00 -3.01 12.31
N ASP A 31 -6.37 -2.61 11.21
CA ASP A 31 -7.03 -1.89 10.13
C ASP A 31 -8.10 -2.74 9.43
N LEU A 32 -7.78 -4.00 9.09
CA LEU A 32 -8.72 -4.93 8.46
C LEU A 32 -9.86 -5.32 9.42
N SER A 33 -9.55 -5.53 10.70
CA SER A 33 -10.57 -5.80 11.73
C SER A 33 -11.55 -4.63 11.88
N ARG A 34 -11.09 -3.39 11.83
CA ARG A 34 -11.97 -2.21 11.85
C ARG A 34 -12.92 -2.19 10.66
N ILE A 35 -12.45 -2.47 9.45
CA ILE A 35 -13.32 -2.55 8.27
C ILE A 35 -14.41 -3.62 8.44
N LEU A 36 -14.06 -4.76 9.03
CA LEU A 36 -15.02 -5.83 9.29
C LEU A 36 -16.10 -5.42 10.30
N VAL A 37 -15.70 -4.73 11.37
CA VAL A 37 -16.60 -4.28 12.45
C VAL A 37 -17.46 -3.09 12.00
N ASP A 38 -16.83 -2.06 11.46
CA ASP A 38 -17.45 -0.77 11.13
C ASP A 38 -18.12 -0.78 9.76
N ARG A 39 -17.88 -1.82 8.94
CA ARG A 39 -18.39 -1.97 7.57
C ARG A 39 -18.10 -0.75 6.68
N SER A 40 -16.98 -0.07 6.94
CA SER A 40 -16.59 1.16 6.26
C SER A 40 -15.07 1.26 6.13
N LEU A 41 -14.62 2.07 5.18
CA LEU A 41 -13.21 2.38 4.99
C LEU A 41 -12.79 3.52 5.91
N PRO A 42 -11.51 3.56 6.34
CA PRO A 42 -11.03 4.67 7.15
C PRO A 42 -11.05 5.97 6.37
N ILE A 43 -11.44 7.06 7.03
CA ILE A 43 -11.25 8.41 6.51
C ILE A 43 -9.77 8.77 6.67
N LEU A 44 -9.05 8.81 5.57
CA LEU A 44 -7.61 9.13 5.59
C LEU A 44 -7.41 10.64 5.64
N ASN A 45 -6.69 11.10 6.66
CA ASN A 45 -6.21 12.47 6.73
C ASN A 45 -5.25 12.74 5.55
N PRO A 46 -5.49 13.78 4.74
CA PRO A 46 -4.61 14.13 3.63
C PRO A 46 -3.14 14.33 4.00
N ASP A 47 -2.87 14.71 5.25
CA ASP A 47 -1.53 14.92 5.77
C ASP A 47 -0.76 13.63 6.13
N ASP A 48 -1.48 12.53 6.37
CA ASP A 48 -0.91 11.33 7.01
C ASP A 48 -0.43 10.26 6.00
N GLY A 49 -0.74 10.44 4.72
CA GLY A 49 -0.38 9.47 3.68
C GLY A 49 -0.27 10.07 2.28
N PRO A 50 0.52 9.43 1.40
CA PRO A 50 0.67 9.90 0.02
C PRO A 50 -0.64 9.79 -0.75
N LEU A 51 -0.85 10.77 -1.62
CA LEU A 51 -1.77 10.68 -2.75
C LEU A 51 -1.02 10.08 -3.94
N VAL A 52 -1.59 9.09 -4.60
CA VAL A 52 -1.00 8.46 -5.79
C VAL A 52 -1.83 8.83 -7.01
N GLU A 53 -1.27 9.67 -7.87
CA GLU A 53 -1.85 10.11 -9.13
C GLU A 53 -1.40 9.23 -10.29
N GLU A 54 -2.22 9.19 -11.35
CA GLU A 54 -2.06 8.32 -12.53
C GLU A 54 -1.72 6.89 -12.15
N TRP A 55 -2.43 6.36 -11.16
CA TRP A 55 -2.03 5.10 -10.53
C TRP A 55 -2.38 3.88 -11.38
N ASN A 56 -1.64 2.79 -11.18
CA ASN A 56 -1.88 1.46 -11.75
C ASN A 56 -1.49 0.36 -10.75
N ILE A 57 -1.83 -0.90 -11.05
CA ILE A 57 -1.33 -2.06 -10.30
C ILE A 57 -0.31 -2.81 -11.18
N GLU A 58 0.89 -3.03 -10.65
CA GLU A 58 1.92 -3.83 -11.33
C GLU A 58 1.44 -5.28 -11.52
N SER A 59 1.68 -5.83 -12.71
CA SER A 59 1.12 -7.13 -13.15
C SER A 59 2.09 -8.30 -13.06
N ARG A 60 3.37 -8.07 -12.73
CA ARG A 60 4.41 -9.07 -12.95
C ARG A 60 4.47 -10.21 -11.93
N MET A 61 4.25 -9.95 -10.64
CA MET A 61 4.45 -10.97 -9.58
C MET A 61 3.61 -10.73 -8.33
N VAL A 62 3.46 -9.48 -7.89
CA VAL A 62 2.73 -9.11 -6.68
C VAL A 62 1.98 -7.81 -6.97
N PRO A 63 0.76 -7.63 -6.41
CA PRO A 63 -0.02 -6.42 -6.65
C PRO A 63 0.67 -5.25 -5.95
N MET A 64 1.35 -4.39 -6.69
CA MET A 64 1.95 -3.16 -6.15
C MET A 64 1.30 -1.96 -6.80
N LEU A 65 0.96 -0.95 -6.01
CA LEU A 65 0.46 0.31 -6.55
C LEU A 65 1.64 1.08 -7.15
N THR A 66 1.50 1.50 -8.40
CA THR A 66 2.46 2.32 -9.13
C THR A 66 1.81 3.64 -9.54
N GLY A 67 2.58 4.71 -9.68
CA GLY A 67 2.06 6.03 -10.04
C GLY A 67 2.91 7.18 -9.50
N TYR A 68 2.42 8.40 -9.59
CA TYR A 68 3.07 9.60 -9.08
C TYR A 68 2.68 9.84 -7.63
N PHE A 69 3.67 9.81 -6.73
CA PHE A 69 3.44 9.99 -5.30
C PHE A 69 3.56 11.47 -4.93
N ARG A 70 2.51 12.01 -4.30
CA ARG A 70 2.45 13.37 -3.77
C ARG A 70 2.30 13.34 -2.25
N TYR A 71 3.14 14.08 -1.54
CA TYR A 71 3.08 14.24 -0.09
C TYR A 71 2.81 15.71 0.25
N GLN A 72 1.76 16.00 1.03
CA GLN A 72 1.36 17.37 1.32
C GLN A 72 2.33 18.14 2.25
N LYS A 73 2.95 17.45 3.21
CA LYS A 73 3.85 18.07 4.21
C LYS A 73 5.32 17.70 4.07
N LYS A 74 5.66 16.78 3.16
CA LYS A 74 7.06 16.36 2.97
C LYS A 74 7.54 16.86 1.62
N VAL A 75 8.49 17.78 1.65
CA VAL A 75 9.42 17.97 0.55
C VAL A 75 10.23 16.69 0.48
N ASP A 76 9.82 15.72 -0.35
CA ASP A 76 10.69 14.58 -0.62
C ASP A 76 11.89 15.09 -1.41
N PRO A 77 13.12 14.68 -1.07
CA PRO A 77 14.32 15.08 -1.79
C PRO A 77 14.31 14.70 -3.28
N ARG A 78 13.37 13.86 -3.74
CA ARG A 78 13.18 13.47 -5.14
C ARG A 78 12.24 14.39 -5.94
N GLY A 79 11.67 15.43 -5.32
CA GLY A 79 10.71 16.36 -5.93
C GLY A 79 9.28 16.19 -5.41
N GLU A 80 8.38 17.11 -5.79
CA GLU A 80 6.97 17.11 -5.37
C GLU A 80 6.18 15.91 -5.91
N GLU A 81 6.64 15.36 -7.05
CA GLU A 81 6.04 14.22 -7.76
C GLU A 81 7.14 13.32 -8.30
N TRP A 82 7.11 12.03 -7.94
CA TRP A 82 7.96 11.03 -8.58
C TRP A 82 7.20 9.73 -8.84
N LEU A 83 7.52 9.09 -9.97
CA LEU A 83 7.03 7.78 -10.31
C LEU A 83 7.66 6.74 -9.39
N SER A 84 6.84 5.96 -8.67
CA SER A 84 7.29 4.93 -7.74
C SER A 84 6.35 3.74 -7.71
N PHE A 85 6.75 2.72 -6.97
CA PHE A 85 5.92 1.58 -6.60
C PHE A 85 5.84 1.44 -5.07
N THR A 86 4.75 0.85 -4.58
CA THR A 86 4.57 0.52 -3.16
C THR A 86 5.20 -0.83 -2.81
N ALA A 87 5.19 -1.16 -1.52
CA ALA A 87 5.19 -2.57 -1.10
C ALA A 87 3.94 -3.28 -1.63
N PRO A 88 3.90 -4.63 -1.64
CA PRO A 88 2.70 -5.37 -2.01
C PRO A 88 1.44 -4.86 -1.28
N LEU A 89 0.37 -4.76 -2.03
CA LEU A 89 -0.96 -4.37 -1.57
C LEU A 89 -1.61 -5.56 -0.87
N GLU A 90 -2.27 -5.25 0.23
CA GLU A 90 -3.05 -6.18 1.05
C GLU A 90 -4.55 -5.87 0.90
N LEU A 91 -4.90 -4.63 0.55
CA LEU A 91 -6.26 -4.20 0.26
C LEU A 91 -6.26 -3.07 -0.78
N LEU A 92 -7.23 -3.12 -1.68
CA LEU A 92 -7.55 -2.07 -2.64
C LEU A 92 -9.05 -1.78 -2.61
N SER A 93 -9.42 -0.51 -2.50
CA SER A 93 -10.79 -0.06 -2.75
C SER A 93 -10.75 1.10 -3.75
N VAL A 94 -11.10 0.81 -5.00
CA VAL A 94 -11.12 1.81 -6.07
C VAL A 94 -12.24 2.82 -5.83
N GLU A 95 -13.46 2.36 -5.51
CA GLU A 95 -14.60 3.23 -5.20
C GLU A 95 -14.37 4.06 -3.93
N GLY A 96 -13.73 3.46 -2.93
CA GLY A 96 -13.35 4.14 -1.69
C GLY A 96 -12.12 5.04 -1.83
N GLY A 97 -11.45 5.05 -2.98
CA GLY A 97 -10.29 5.89 -3.25
C GLY A 97 -9.07 5.59 -2.36
N VAL A 98 -8.90 4.35 -1.90
CA VAL A 98 -7.81 4.00 -0.97
C VAL A 98 -7.17 2.65 -1.29
N ALA A 99 -5.91 2.52 -0.92
CA ALA A 99 -5.18 1.25 -0.93
C ALA A 99 -4.38 1.08 0.37
N ARG A 100 -4.10 -0.16 0.75
CA ARG A 100 -3.32 -0.51 1.95
C ARG A 100 -2.25 -1.52 1.57
N SER A 101 -0.98 -1.19 1.80
CA SER A 101 0.09 -2.19 1.87
C SER A 101 0.19 -2.73 3.28
N MET A 102 1.16 -3.61 3.58
CA MET A 102 1.46 -3.97 4.97
C MET A 102 1.90 -2.76 5.82
N GLU A 103 2.53 -1.76 5.22
CA GLU A 103 3.22 -0.70 5.97
C GLU A 103 2.39 0.58 6.15
N ARG A 104 1.52 0.94 5.20
CA ARG A 104 0.67 2.15 5.31
C ARG A 104 -0.53 2.16 4.36
N TRP A 105 -1.44 3.10 4.63
CA TRP A 105 -2.50 3.53 3.73
C TRP A 105 -1.98 4.48 2.63
N TYR A 106 -2.66 4.45 1.49
CA TYR A 106 -2.46 5.32 0.32
C TYR A 106 -3.82 5.87 -0.11
N ARG A 107 -3.85 7.14 -0.50
CA ARG A 107 -5.00 7.75 -1.16
C ARG A 107 -4.82 7.61 -2.67
N LEU A 108 -5.89 7.27 -3.37
CA LEU A 108 -5.91 7.13 -4.81
C LEU A 108 -6.43 8.42 -5.45
N GLY A 109 -5.63 8.99 -6.34
CA GLY A 109 -6.03 10.09 -7.21
C GLY A 109 -6.62 9.56 -8.51
N LYS A 110 -6.31 10.23 -9.62
CA LYS A 110 -6.75 9.82 -10.95
C LYS A 110 -6.12 8.48 -11.34
N PRO A 111 -6.88 7.48 -11.82
CA PRO A 111 -6.30 6.26 -12.37
C PRO A 111 -5.59 6.52 -13.70
N SER A 112 -4.56 5.73 -13.99
CA SER A 112 -3.99 5.63 -15.35
C SER A 112 -4.98 4.95 -16.31
N PRO A 113 -4.82 5.10 -17.64
CA PRO A 113 -5.67 4.43 -18.63
C PRO A 113 -5.71 2.90 -18.49
N PHE A 114 -4.65 2.29 -17.95
CA PHE A 114 -4.52 0.84 -17.80
C PHE A 114 -4.99 0.31 -16.44
N ALA A 115 -5.32 1.19 -15.50
CA ALA A 115 -5.67 0.82 -14.13
C ALA A 115 -6.84 -0.16 -14.07
N LYS A 116 -7.86 0.05 -14.92
CA LYS A 116 -9.07 -0.77 -14.94
C LYS A 116 -8.75 -2.24 -15.26
N ASP A 117 -7.94 -2.46 -16.29
CA ASP A 117 -7.57 -3.81 -16.72
C ASP A 117 -6.76 -4.52 -15.64
N MET A 118 -5.85 -3.79 -14.97
CA MET A 118 -5.05 -4.36 -13.89
C MET A 118 -5.87 -4.66 -12.63
N VAL A 119 -6.85 -3.82 -12.29
CA VAL A 119 -7.81 -4.11 -11.21
C VAL A 119 -8.58 -5.39 -11.52
N GLN A 120 -8.99 -5.60 -12.77
CA GLN A 120 -9.69 -6.82 -13.17
C GLN A 120 -8.81 -8.07 -13.05
N ILE A 121 -7.53 -7.98 -13.42
CA ILE A 121 -6.58 -9.10 -13.31
C ILE A 121 -6.43 -9.58 -11.85
N TRP A 122 -6.39 -8.64 -10.91
CA TRP A 122 -6.23 -8.95 -9.48
C TRP A 122 -7.55 -9.19 -8.75
N GLY A 123 -8.68 -8.74 -9.31
CA GLY A 123 -10.03 -8.90 -8.76
C GLY A 123 -10.64 -10.24 -9.15
N ALA A 124 -10.17 -11.34 -8.56
CA ALA A 124 -10.94 -12.57 -8.58
C ALA A 124 -12.21 -12.39 -7.74
N THR A 125 -13.35 -12.92 -8.20
CA THR A 125 -14.58 -12.93 -7.40
C THR A 125 -14.44 -13.95 -6.27
N ASP A 126 -15.02 -13.66 -5.11
CA ASP A 126 -15.02 -14.55 -3.93
C ASP A 126 -15.82 -15.86 -4.12
N GLY A 127 -16.17 -16.22 -5.37
CA GLY A 127 -16.74 -17.52 -5.73
C GLY A 127 -18.00 -17.90 -4.96
N LYS A 128 -18.94 -16.95 -4.78
CA LYS A 128 -20.28 -17.25 -4.25
C LYS A 128 -21.28 -17.50 -5.37
#